data_AF-A0A948BQJ8-F1
#
_entry.id   AF-A0A948BQJ8-F1
#
_cell.length_a   1.000
_cell.length_b   1.000
_cell.length_c   1.000
_cell.angle_alpha   90.00
_cell.angle_beta   90.00
_cell.angle_gamma   90.00
#
_symmetry.space_group_name_H-M   'P 1'
#
loop_
_entity.id
_entity.type
_entity.pdbx_description
1 polymer ?
#
loop_
_entity_poly.entity_id
_entity_poly.type
_entity_poly.pdbx_seq_one_letter_code
_entity_poly.pdbx_strand_id
1 'polypeptide(L)'
;TDVADIDIINFDAFDYQEKFVLYADNLKSFLGKGGIICWGVVPTQEFSLKFDAEMLSAKVMGGIDTLVKKGIDRKQLLGQLLISPACGLGSLEPENAELILKALSQTSQYLQKTI
;
A
#
# COMPACT_ATOMS: atom_id res chain seq x y z
N THR A 1 -12.68 12.48 -25.36
CA THR A 1 -13.32 12.91 -24.10
C THR A 1 -12.22 13.05 -23.08
N ASP A 2 -11.91 14.27 -22.67
CA ASP A 2 -10.80 14.61 -21.75
C ASP A 2 -11.12 14.21 -20.30
N VAL A 3 -11.48 12.95 -20.09
CA VAL A 3 -11.55 12.37 -18.75
C VAL A 3 -10.13 11.93 -18.43
N ALA A 4 -9.51 12.54 -17.43
CA ALA A 4 -8.21 12.09 -16.94
C ALA A 4 -8.32 10.62 -16.51
N ASP A 5 -7.56 9.74 -17.16
CA ASP A 5 -7.41 8.36 -16.72
C ASP A 5 -6.76 8.37 -15.31
N ILE A 6 -7.10 7.37 -14.50
CA ILE A 6 -6.54 7.24 -13.14
C ILE A 6 -5.20 6.53 -13.26
N ASP A 7 -4.12 7.19 -12.81
CA ASP A 7 -2.78 6.60 -12.79
C ASP A 7 -2.50 5.79 -11.51
N ILE A 8 -3.00 6.26 -10.36
CA ILE A 8 -2.69 5.69 -9.05
C ILE A 8 -3.97 5.55 -8.21
N ILE A 9 -4.17 4.37 -7.65
CA ILE A 9 -5.14 4.15 -6.57
C ILE A 9 -4.38 4.12 -5.24
N ASN A 10 -4.60 5.14 -4.42
CA ASN A 10 -4.12 5.18 -3.04
C ASN A 10 -5.27 4.84 -2.09
N PHE A 11 -5.07 3.86 -1.22
CA PHE A 11 -6.10 3.41 -0.29
C PHE A 11 -5.48 3.01 1.05
N ASP A 12 -6.32 2.98 2.08
CA ASP A 12 -5.96 2.51 3.42
C ASP A 12 -5.81 0.98 3.40
N ALA A 13 -4.59 0.51 3.16
CA ALA A 13 -4.24 -0.89 3.24
C ALA A 13 -4.14 -1.39 4.68
N PHE A 14 -4.03 -0.49 5.66
CA PHE A 14 -3.97 -0.90 7.06
C PHE A 14 -5.29 -1.52 7.51
N ASP A 15 -6.41 -0.82 7.27
CA ASP A 15 -7.72 -1.25 7.75
C ASP A 15 -8.62 -1.87 6.67
N TYR A 16 -8.40 -1.54 5.39
CA TYR A 16 -9.35 -1.89 4.31
C TYR A 16 -8.79 -2.88 3.28
N GLN A 17 -7.61 -3.44 3.50
CA GLN A 17 -6.99 -4.41 2.59
C GLN A 17 -7.90 -5.58 2.24
N GLU A 18 -8.58 -6.19 3.21
CA GLU A 18 -9.45 -7.34 2.97
C GLU A 18 -10.62 -7.02 2.04
N LYS A 19 -11.15 -5.80 2.10
CA LYS A 19 -12.22 -5.33 1.21
C LYS A 19 -11.68 -4.97 -0.17
N PHE A 20 -10.50 -4.35 -0.22
CA PHE A 20 -9.87 -3.93 -1.47
C PHE A 20 -9.56 -5.13 -2.39
N VAL A 21 -9.02 -6.21 -1.83
CA VAL A 21 -8.66 -7.42 -2.59
C VAL A 21 -9.87 -8.21 -3.12
N LEU A 22 -11.11 -7.88 -2.70
CA LEU A 22 -12.32 -8.44 -3.29
C LEU A 22 -12.53 -7.99 -4.74
N TYR A 23 -12.00 -6.83 -5.12
CA TYR A 23 -12.15 -6.23 -6.45
C TYR A 23 -11.08 -6.67 -7.45
N ALA A 24 -10.52 -7.88 -7.32
CA ALA A 24 -9.37 -8.33 -8.11
C ALA A 24 -9.57 -8.23 -9.63
N ASP A 25 -10.77 -8.48 -10.16
CA ASP A 25 -11.04 -8.35 -11.60
C ASP A 25 -10.89 -6.89 -12.08
N ASN A 26 -11.41 -5.94 -11.30
CA ASN A 26 -11.27 -4.51 -11.60
C ASN A 26 -9.80 -4.07 -11.47
N LEU A 27 -9.12 -4.54 -10.42
CA LEU A 27 -7.71 -4.24 -10.19
C LEU A 27 -6.83 -4.82 -11.31
N LYS A 28 -7.15 -6.00 -11.83
CA LYS A 28 -6.46 -6.60 -12.97
C LYS A 28 -6.60 -5.74 -14.22
N SER A 29 -7.80 -5.22 -14.50
CA SER A 29 -8.02 -4.30 -15.61
C SER A 29 -7.25 -2.99 -15.43
N PHE A 30 -7.26 -2.44 -14.21
CA PHE A 30 -6.54 -1.21 -13.86
C PHE A 30 -5.02 -1.35 -14.04
N LEU A 31 -4.43 -2.41 -13.46
CA LEU A 31 -3.01 -2.72 -13.60
C LEU A 31 -2.63 -2.96 -15.07
N GLY A 32 -3.50 -3.62 -15.84
CA GLY A 32 -3.31 -3.89 -17.28
C GLY A 32 -3.23 -2.63 -18.15
N LYS A 33 -3.75 -1.50 -17.66
CA LYS A 33 -3.64 -0.19 -18.32
C LYS A 33 -2.40 0.61 -17.88
N GLY A 34 -1.57 0.05 -17.00
CA GLY A 34 -0.40 0.74 -16.43
C GLY A 34 -0.64 1.38 -15.06
N GLY A 35 -1.84 1.24 -14.49
CA GLY A 35 -2.17 1.83 -13.19
C GLY A 35 -1.33 1.27 -12.03
N ILE A 36 -1.08 2.08 -11.00
CA ILE A 36 -0.26 1.74 -9.84
C ILE A 36 -1.12 1.66 -8.58
N ILE A 37 -0.84 0.69 -7.71
CA ILE A 37 -1.52 0.56 -6.42
C ILE A 37 -0.59 1.08 -5.33
N CYS A 38 -1.02 2.13 -4.63
CA CYS A 38 -0.36 2.65 -3.45
C CYS A 38 -1.03 2.09 -2.20
N TRP A 39 -0.28 1.29 -1.46
CA TRP A 39 -0.72 0.60 -0.25
C TRP A 39 -0.44 1.50 0.95
N GLY A 40 -1.47 2.21 1.41
CA GLY A 40 -1.42 3.01 2.63
C GLY A 40 -1.31 2.12 3.86
N VAL A 41 -0.11 1.64 4.16
CA VAL A 41 0.13 0.57 5.13
C VAL A 41 0.51 1.08 6.51
N VAL A 42 1.11 2.27 6.63
CA VAL A 42 1.50 2.78 7.95
C VAL A 42 0.29 3.46 8.60
N PRO A 43 -0.24 2.96 9.73
CA PRO A 43 -1.43 3.54 10.36
C PRO A 43 -1.14 4.98 10.79
N THR A 44 -2.17 5.82 10.74
CA THR A 44 -2.05 7.23 11.15
C THR A 44 -2.68 7.49 12.51
N GLN A 45 -3.91 7.02 12.74
CA GLN A 45 -4.63 7.22 13.99
C GLN A 45 -4.19 6.24 15.09
N GLU A 46 -3.95 4.98 14.73
CA GLU A 46 -3.57 3.93 15.69
C GLU A 46 -2.05 3.72 15.78
N PHE A 47 -1.26 4.64 15.23
CA PHE A 47 0.19 4.47 15.17
C PHE A 47 0.80 4.27 16.56
N SER A 48 1.69 3.29 16.66
CA SER A 48 2.57 3.15 17.81
C SER A 48 3.88 2.49 17.42
N LEU A 49 4.90 2.65 18.27
CA LEU A 49 6.26 2.13 18.05
C LEU A 49 6.36 0.60 18.01
N LYS A 50 5.24 -0.11 18.20
CA LYS A 50 5.16 -1.57 18.06
C LYS A 50 5.12 -2.02 16.59
N PHE A 51 4.74 -1.13 15.68
CA PHE A 51 4.73 -1.44 14.25
C PHE A 51 6.13 -1.28 13.69
N ASP A 52 6.74 -2.40 13.33
CA ASP A 52 8.03 -2.41 12.66
C ASP A 52 7.90 -2.66 11.16
N ALA A 53 9.03 -2.48 10.46
CA ALA A 53 9.10 -2.60 9.01
C ALA A 53 8.75 -4.01 8.51
N GLU A 54 9.07 -5.06 9.28
CA GLU A 54 8.79 -6.44 8.91
C GLU A 54 7.28 -6.72 8.93
N MET A 55 6.60 -6.33 10.02
CA MET A 55 5.16 -6.50 10.16
C MET A 55 4.37 -5.76 9.07
N LEU A 56 4.75 -4.50 8.80
CA LEU A 56 4.09 -3.68 7.77
C LEU A 56 4.36 -4.24 6.36
N SER A 57 5.59 -4.69 6.09
CA SER A 57 5.93 -5.35 4.82
C SER A 57 5.14 -6.64 4.63
N ALA A 58 5.05 -7.48 5.66
CA ALA A 58 4.28 -8.72 5.63
C ALA A 58 2.80 -8.48 5.33
N LYS A 59 2.23 -7.38 5.84
CA LYS A 59 0.84 -6.98 5.55
C LYS A 59 0.64 -6.66 4.07
N VAL A 60 1.53 -5.85 3.48
CA VAL A 60 1.53 -5.56 2.03
C VAL A 60 1.64 -6.85 1.23
N MET A 61 2.61 -7.70 1.56
CA MET A 61 2.83 -8.97 0.86
C MET A 61 1.63 -9.91 0.96
N GLY A 62 0.95 -9.98 2.11
CA GLY A 62 -0.29 -10.75 2.25
C GLY A 62 -1.42 -10.28 1.33
N GLY A 63 -1.51 -8.98 1.10
CA GLY A 63 -2.43 -8.40 0.12
C GLY A 63 -2.08 -8.80 -1.32
N ILE A 64 -0.80 -8.69 -1.67
CA ILE A 64 -0.26 -9.12 -2.97
C ILE A 64 -0.54 -10.61 -3.19
N ASP A 65 -0.21 -11.46 -2.23
CA ASP A 65 -0.40 -12.91 -2.36
C ASP A 65 -1.89 -13.28 -2.50
N THR A 66 -2.78 -12.50 -1.89
CA THR A 66 -4.24 -12.66 -2.08
C THR A 66 -4.65 -12.31 -3.51
N LEU A 67 -4.11 -11.22 -4.08
CA LEU A 67 -4.38 -10.84 -5.48
C LEU A 67 -3.75 -11.83 -6.47
N VAL A 68 -2.59 -12.39 -6.17
CA VAL A 68 -1.95 -13.46 -6.95
C VAL A 68 -2.83 -14.70 -6.98
N LYS A 69 -3.36 -15.13 -5.83
CA LYS A 69 -4.32 -16.25 -5.74
C LYS A 69 -5.60 -16.00 -6.54
N LYS A 70 -5.96 -14.74 -6.76
CA LYS A 70 -7.08 -14.31 -7.61
C LYS A 70 -6.71 -14.12 -9.08
N GLY A 71 -5.49 -14.47 -9.49
CA GLY A 71 -5.08 -14.55 -10.89
C GLY A 71 -4.50 -13.25 -11.47
N ILE A 72 -3.99 -12.34 -10.63
CA ILE A 72 -3.18 -11.20 -11.05
C ILE A 72 -1.70 -11.62 -11.05
N ASP A 73 -0.94 -11.20 -12.06
CA ASP A 73 0.48 -11.53 -12.16
C ASP A 73 1.29 -10.88 -11.02
N ARG A 74 2.17 -11.67 -10.38
CA ARG A 74 2.96 -11.21 -9.24
C ARG A 74 3.98 -10.15 -9.64
N LYS A 75 4.65 -10.33 -10.78
CA LYS A 75 5.66 -9.40 -11.27
C LYS A 75 5.03 -8.04 -11.60
N GLN A 76 3.83 -8.07 -12.19
CA GLN A 76 3.02 -6.89 -12.44
C GLN A 76 2.68 -6.16 -11.13
N LEU A 77 2.15 -6.87 -10.13
CA LEU A 77 1.81 -6.29 -8.82
C LEU A 77 3.03 -5.63 -8.16
N LEU A 78 4.18 -6.31 -8.15
CA LEU A 78 5.41 -5.79 -7.54
C LEU A 78 6.00 -4.62 -8.34
N GLY A 79 5.90 -4.65 -9.67
CA GLY A 79 6.35 -3.56 -10.53
C GLY A 79 5.47 -2.30 -10.48
N GLN A 80 4.25 -2.42 -9.96
CA GLN A 80 3.25 -1.35 -9.86
C GLN A 80 2.82 -1.11 -8.41
N LEU A 81 3.80 -1.18 -7.49
CA LEU A 81 3.61 -1.04 -6.05
C LEU A 81 4.22 0.26 -5.52
N LEU A 82 3.42 1.00 -4.77
CA LEU A 82 3.87 2.08 -3.89
C LEU A 82 3.39 1.82 -2.47
N ILE A 83 4.02 2.46 -1.49
CA ILE A 83 3.53 2.49 -0.10
C ILE A 83 3.39 3.93 0.37
N SER A 84 2.44 4.17 1.27
CA SER A 84 2.22 5.47 1.91
C SER A 84 1.77 5.28 3.36
N PRO A 85 1.61 6.37 4.13
CA PRO A 85 0.74 6.32 5.31
C PRO A 85 -0.70 6.00 4.88
N ALA A 86 -1.49 5.44 5.80
CA ALA A 86 -2.87 5.04 5.58
C ALA A 86 -3.80 6.23 5.26
N CYS A 87 -3.48 7.43 5.78
CA CYS A 87 -4.22 8.66 5.55
C CYS A 87 -3.29 9.87 5.63
N GLY A 88 -3.83 11.08 5.50
CA GLY A 88 -3.08 12.32 5.70
C GLY A 88 -2.56 12.48 7.14
N LEU A 89 -1.46 13.21 7.28
CA LEU A 89 -0.83 13.50 8.58
C LEU A 89 -1.18 14.89 9.13
N GLY A 90 -2.06 15.63 8.45
CA GLY A 90 -2.30 17.06 8.73
C GLY A 90 -2.94 17.38 10.08
N SER A 91 -3.50 16.38 10.78
CA SER A 91 -4.08 16.54 12.12
C SER A 91 -3.13 16.12 13.25
N LEU A 92 -1.89 15.73 12.93
CA LEU A 92 -0.91 15.25 13.90
C LEU A 92 0.11 16.34 14.22
N GLU A 93 0.65 16.29 15.45
CA GLU A 93 1.85 17.05 15.81
C GLU A 93 3.05 16.59 14.94
N PRO A 94 3.98 17.49 14.60
CA PRO A 94 5.13 17.18 13.75
C PRO A 94 5.94 15.96 14.20
N GLU A 95 6.11 15.78 15.52
CA GLU A 95 6.87 14.65 16.09
C GLU A 95 6.20 13.30 15.76
N ASN A 96 4.87 13.24 15.81
CA ASN A 96 4.12 12.03 15.47
C ASN A 96 4.19 11.76 13.96
N ALA A 97 4.08 12.81 13.14
CA ALA A 97 4.24 12.70 11.70
C ALA A 97 5.64 12.19 11.31
N GLU A 98 6.69 12.68 11.98
CA GLU A 98 8.06 12.23 11.76
C GLU A 98 8.24 10.74 12.07
N LEU A 99 7.67 10.26 13.18
CA LEU A 99 7.73 8.84 13.53
C LEU A 99 7.04 7.95 12.48
N ILE A 100 5.87 8.37 11.99
CA ILE A 100 5.14 7.66 10.93
C ILE A 100 5.95 7.63 9.62
N LEU A 101 6.52 8.76 9.21
CA LEU A 101 7.35 8.84 8.01
C LEU A 101 8.65 8.03 8.14
N LYS A 102 9.22 7.96 9.35
CA LYS A 102 10.36 7.10 9.64
C LYS A 102 9.99 5.62 9.51
N ALA A 103 8.87 5.20 10.07
CA ALA A 103 8.36 3.83 9.93
C ALA A 103 8.07 3.49 8.46
N LEU A 104 7.50 4.42 7.69
CA LEU A 104 7.29 4.27 6.25
C LEU A 104 8.61 4.07 5.49
N SER A 105 9.61 4.90 5.76
CA SER A 105 10.94 4.79 5.15
C SER A 105 11.60 3.45 5.45
N GLN A 106 11.54 3.00 6.71
CA GLN A 106 12.06 1.70 7.12
C GLN A 106 11.32 0.54 6.44
N THR A 107 9.99 0.63 6.33
CA THR A 107 9.15 -0.35 5.62
C THR A 107 9.52 -0.42 4.13
N SER A 108 9.71 0.72 3.48
CA SER A 108 10.15 0.77 2.08
C SER A 108 11.50 0.08 1.88
N GLN A 109 12.46 0.36 2.77
CA GLN A 109 13.79 -0.25 2.69
C GLN A 109 13.75 -1.76 2.93
N TYR A 110 12.87 -2.22 3.82
CA TYR A 110 12.69 -3.64 4.10
C TYR A 110 12.07 -4.37 2.89
N LEU A 111 10.99 -3.83 2.31
CA LEU A 111 10.37 -4.38 1.09
C LEU A 111 11.39 -4.50 -0.05
N GLN A 112 12.13 -3.44 -0.35
CA GLN A 112 13.12 -3.45 -1.44
C GLN A 112 14.23 -4.49 -1.28
N LYS A 113 14.51 -4.95 -0.05
CA LYS A 113 15.50 -6.01 0.21
C LYS A 113 14.91 -7.42 0.12
N THR A 114 13.59 -7.54 0.17
CA THR A 114 12.89 -8.83 0.35
C THR A 114 12.08 -9.25 -0.86
N ILE A 115 11.86 -8.36 -1.83
CA ILE A 115 11.13 -8.63 -3.09
C ILE A 115 12.04 -8.79 -4.30
#